data_AF-A0A928F621-F1
#
_entry.id   AF-A0A928F621-F1
#
_cell.length_a   1.000
_cell.length_b   1.000
_cell.length_c   1.000
_cell.angle_alpha   90.00
_cell.angle_beta   90.00
_cell.angle_gamma   90.00
#
_symmetry.space_group_name_H-M   'P 1'
#
loop_
_entity.id
_entity.type
_entity.pdbx_description
1 polymer ?
#
loop_
_entity_poly.entity_id
_entity_poly.type
_entity_poly.pdbx_seq_one_letter_code
_entity_poly.pdbx_strand_id
1 'polypeptide(L)'
;MYELRPTRTSSRAKLLAAALLLLAVASFAASSLVPQYPALLQCLGLVLLIPLIQITARYLVLQYLYRVRPRDDGGVDLEVFTYRGGARMQLVCRVGLKEIVAVSLLDGENAKPPHGTRRYNYHPDMAPRKGLLLFVENGDGKCEILLAYDQALQQMLTGGKH
;
A
#
# COMPACT_ATOMS: atom_id res chain seq x y z
N MET A 1 16.89 -17.77 -1.12
CA MET A 1 15.52 -17.26 -1.38
C MET A 1 15.06 -16.51 -0.15
N TYR A 2 14.58 -15.28 -0.30
CA TYR A 2 14.17 -14.42 0.83
C TYR A 2 12.68 -14.12 0.75
N GLU A 3 12.01 -14.12 1.89
CA GLU A 3 10.58 -13.83 2.03
C GLU A 3 10.32 -12.93 3.24
N LEU A 4 9.58 -11.85 3.05
CA LEU A 4 9.17 -10.92 4.10
C LEU A 4 7.67 -10.71 4.09
N ARG A 5 7.03 -10.94 5.23
CA ARG A 5 5.62 -10.60 5.48
C ARG A 5 5.56 -9.40 6.41
N PRO A 6 5.35 -8.17 5.91
CA PRO A 6 5.22 -7.03 6.79
C PRO A 6 3.99 -7.18 7.68
N THR A 7 4.19 -7.19 9.00
CA THR A 7 3.18 -7.54 10.00
C THR A 7 2.32 -6.36 10.48
N ARG A 8 2.63 -5.13 10.04
CA ARG A 8 2.04 -3.93 10.65
C ARG A 8 0.73 -3.54 10.00
N THR A 9 -0.36 -3.62 10.76
CA THR A 9 -1.65 -2.99 10.42
C THR A 9 -1.63 -1.51 10.82
N SER A 10 -2.12 -0.62 9.96
CA SER A 10 -2.08 0.82 10.20
C SER A 10 -3.06 1.25 11.29
N SER A 11 -2.55 1.69 12.46
CA SER A 11 -3.39 2.27 13.52
C SER A 11 -4.17 3.50 13.03
N ARG A 12 -3.58 4.28 12.11
CA ARG A 12 -4.24 5.44 11.50
C ARG A 12 -5.39 5.02 10.59
N ALA A 13 -5.22 3.97 9.79
CA ALA A 13 -6.32 3.44 8.98
C ALA A 13 -7.47 2.92 9.86
N LYS A 14 -7.16 2.24 10.98
CA LYS A 14 -8.19 1.80 11.95
C LYS A 14 -8.96 2.98 12.53
N LEU A 15 -8.25 4.02 12.96
CA LEU A 15 -8.87 5.21 13.55
C LEU A 15 -9.71 5.98 12.52
N LEU A 16 -9.21 6.16 11.30
CA LEU A 16 -9.95 6.82 10.22
C LEU A 16 -11.19 6.00 9.80
N ALA A 17 -11.05 4.69 9.69
CA ALA A 17 -12.18 3.79 9.40
C ALA A 17 -13.25 3.86 10.52
N ALA A 18 -12.84 3.84 11.78
CA ALA A 18 -13.77 3.98 12.91
C ALA A 18 -14.48 5.35 12.89
N ALA A 19 -13.76 6.44 12.61
CA ALA A 19 -14.34 7.78 12.52
C ALA A 19 -15.36 7.88 11.36
N LEU A 20 -15.03 7.36 10.18
CA LEU A 20 -15.94 7.34 9.03
C LEU A 20 -17.19 6.51 9.31
N LEU A 21 -17.04 5.36 9.97
CA LEU A 21 -18.17 4.51 10.36
C LEU A 21 -19.09 5.23 11.35
N LEU A 22 -18.52 5.88 12.38
CA LEU A 22 -19.31 6.65 13.35
C LEU A 22 -20.05 7.81 12.69
N LEU A 23 -19.41 8.54 11.78
CA LEU A 23 -20.06 9.62 11.03
C LEU A 23 -21.18 9.10 10.11
N ALA A 24 -20.98 7.95 9.46
CA ALA A 24 -22.01 7.33 8.65
C ALA A 24 -23.22 6.92 9.52
N VAL A 25 -22.99 6.24 10.64
CA VAL A 25 -24.04 5.85 11.60
C VAL A 25 -24.77 7.08 12.14
N ALA A 26 -24.04 8.13 12.52
CA ALA A 26 -24.63 9.38 12.97
C ALA A 26 -25.48 10.05 11.88
N SER A 27 -25.06 10.00 10.61
CA SER A 27 -25.83 10.54 9.49
C SER A 27 -27.15 9.78 9.28
N PHE A 28 -27.11 8.45 9.37
CA PHE A 28 -28.33 7.62 9.31
C PHE A 28 -29.25 7.84 10.52
N ALA A 29 -28.69 7.93 11.74
CA ALA A 29 -29.48 8.23 12.94
C ALA A 29 -30.08 9.64 12.91
N ALA A 30 -29.34 10.65 12.45
CA ALA A 30 -29.87 12.00 12.28
C ALA A 30 -31.00 12.05 11.24
N SER A 31 -30.95 11.19 10.22
CA SER A 31 -32.01 11.13 9.20
C SER A 31 -33.36 10.70 9.77
N SER A 32 -33.41 9.93 10.86
CA SER A 32 -34.67 9.57 11.53
C SER A 32 -35.17 10.65 12.50
N LEU A 33 -34.28 11.54 12.96
CA LEU A 33 -34.61 12.62 13.90
C LEU A 33 -34.96 13.95 13.20
N VAL A 34 -34.45 14.17 11.98
CA VAL A 34 -34.68 15.41 11.21
C VAL A 34 -35.50 15.09 9.95
N PRO A 35 -36.85 15.09 10.05
CA PRO A 35 -37.74 14.67 8.97
C PRO A 35 -37.76 15.62 7.77
N GLN A 36 -37.20 16.84 7.91
CA GLN A 36 -37.17 17.82 6.83
C GLN A 36 -36.25 17.41 5.66
N TYR A 37 -35.16 16.67 5.93
CA TYR A 37 -34.17 16.30 4.89
C TYR A 37 -33.54 14.91 5.09
N PRO A 38 -34.33 13.83 5.29
CA PRO A 38 -33.79 12.51 5.57
C PRO A 38 -32.92 11.97 4.44
N ALA A 39 -33.32 12.19 3.18
CA ALA A 39 -32.60 11.70 2.00
C ALA A 39 -31.19 12.31 1.88
N LEU A 40 -31.01 13.61 2.17
CA LEU A 40 -29.70 14.25 2.11
C LEU A 40 -28.72 13.64 3.12
N LEU A 41 -29.19 13.39 4.35
CA LEU A 41 -28.39 12.78 5.41
C LEU A 41 -28.05 11.31 5.10
N GLN A 42 -28.98 10.56 4.50
CA GLN A 42 -28.72 9.19 4.04
C GLN A 42 -27.70 9.16 2.89
N CYS A 43 -27.82 10.05 1.92
CA CYS A 43 -26.85 10.20 0.84
C CYS A 43 -25.45 10.53 1.38
N LEU A 44 -25.35 11.44 2.35
CA LEU A 44 -24.07 11.74 3.01
C LEU A 44 -23.49 10.49 3.69
N GLY A 45 -24.32 9.73 4.43
CA GLY A 45 -23.92 8.46 5.03
C GLY A 45 -23.37 7.47 4.00
N LEU A 46 -24.04 7.30 2.86
CA LEU A 46 -23.59 6.43 1.77
C LEU A 46 -22.25 6.89 1.17
N VAL A 47 -22.08 8.19 0.95
CA VAL A 47 -20.82 8.74 0.43
C VAL A 47 -19.65 8.47 1.40
N LEU A 48 -19.88 8.52 2.72
CA LEU A 48 -18.88 8.21 3.73
C LEU A 48 -18.50 6.71 3.77
N LEU A 49 -19.39 5.81 3.37
CA LEU A 49 -19.11 4.37 3.31
C LEU A 49 -18.12 4.01 2.19
N ILE A 50 -18.08 4.76 1.09
CA ILE A 50 -17.16 4.51 -0.04
C ILE A 50 -15.68 4.54 0.41
N PRO A 51 -15.15 5.64 0.98
CA PRO A 51 -13.76 5.67 1.45
C PRO A 51 -13.53 4.71 2.61
N LEU A 52 -14.53 4.45 3.47
CA LEU A 52 -14.43 3.46 4.54
C LEU A 52 -14.13 2.07 3.99
N ILE A 53 -14.88 1.62 2.98
CA ILE A 53 -14.68 0.32 2.33
C ILE A 53 -13.29 0.28 1.67
N GLN A 54 -12.89 1.33 0.96
CA GLN A 54 -11.58 1.37 0.30
C GLN A 54 -10.41 1.31 1.30
N ILE A 55 -10.47 2.08 2.38
CA ILE A 55 -9.43 2.10 3.42
C ILE A 55 -9.37 0.73 4.11
N THR A 56 -10.52 0.16 4.46
CA THR A 56 -10.60 -1.14 5.13
C THR A 56 -10.05 -2.25 4.24
N ALA A 57 -10.49 -2.33 2.99
CA ALA A 57 -10.04 -3.34 2.05
C ALA A 57 -8.53 -3.26 1.81
N ARG A 58 -7.98 -2.05 1.65
CA ARG A 58 -6.56 -1.85 1.32
C ARG A 58 -5.61 -1.95 2.50
N TYR A 59 -5.97 -1.44 3.68
CA TYR A 59 -5.03 -1.27 4.79
C TYR A 59 -5.32 -2.15 6.02
N LEU A 60 -6.51 -2.75 6.08
CA LEU A 60 -6.90 -3.64 7.19
C LEU A 60 -7.01 -5.10 6.76
N VAL A 61 -7.47 -5.36 5.54
CA VAL A 61 -7.69 -6.72 5.02
C VAL A 61 -6.53 -7.23 4.16
N LEU A 62 -5.97 -6.36 3.31
CA LEU A 62 -4.89 -6.74 2.41
C LEU A 62 -3.58 -6.91 3.18
N GLN A 63 -2.90 -8.03 2.96
CA GLN A 63 -1.54 -8.27 3.44
C GLN A 63 -0.60 -8.41 2.26
N TYR A 64 0.66 -8.07 2.46
CA TYR A 64 1.70 -8.19 1.43
C TYR A 64 2.70 -9.29 1.79
N LEU A 65 3.34 -9.85 0.76
CA LEU A 65 4.56 -10.64 0.89
C LEU A 65 5.53 -10.13 -0.17
N TYR A 66 6.74 -9.82 0.27
CA TYR A 66 7.84 -9.51 -0.63
C TYR A 66 8.73 -10.73 -0.72
N ARG A 67 9.08 -11.12 -1.94
CA ARG A 67 9.91 -12.30 -2.20
C ARG A 67 11.03 -11.91 -3.15
N VAL A 68 12.25 -12.34 -2.83
CA VAL A 68 13.41 -12.21 -3.73
C VAL A 68 13.83 -13.61 -4.14
N ARG A 69 13.76 -13.88 -5.45
CA ARG A 69 14.00 -15.21 -6.03
C ARG A 69 14.95 -15.13 -7.24
N PRO A 70 15.90 -16.06 -7.38
CA PRO A 70 16.64 -16.21 -8.63
C PRO A 70 15.71 -16.59 -9.79
N ARG A 71 16.01 -16.07 -10.97
CA ARG A 71 15.37 -16.37 -12.24
C ARG A 71 16.13 -17.50 -12.94
N ASP A 72 15.45 -18.27 -13.78
CA ASP A 72 16.03 -19.47 -14.41
C ASP A 72 17.21 -19.16 -15.35
N ASP A 73 17.34 -17.92 -15.80
CA ASP A 73 18.44 -17.42 -16.63
C ASP A 73 19.61 -16.82 -15.82
N GLY A 74 19.62 -17.02 -14.50
CA GLY A 74 20.65 -16.48 -13.60
C GLY A 74 20.38 -15.05 -13.12
N GLY A 75 19.25 -14.44 -13.49
CA GLY A 75 18.80 -13.16 -12.93
C GLY A 75 18.27 -13.30 -11.50
N VAL A 76 17.87 -12.18 -10.89
CA VAL A 76 17.16 -12.16 -9.60
C VAL A 76 15.99 -11.20 -9.73
N ASP A 77 14.83 -11.63 -9.27
CA ASP A 77 13.59 -10.84 -9.31
C ASP A 77 13.08 -10.55 -7.90
N LEU A 78 12.54 -9.36 -7.75
CA LEU A 78 11.69 -8.95 -6.64
C LEU A 78 10.23 -9.16 -7.04
N GLU A 79 9.52 -9.97 -6.27
CA GLU A 79 8.09 -10.23 -6.41
C GLU A 79 7.32 -9.66 -5.21
N VAL A 80 6.20 -9.00 -5.49
CA VAL A 80 5.25 -8.54 -4.47
C VAL A 80 3.96 -9.30 -4.66
N PHE A 81 3.54 -10.02 -3.63
CA PHE A 81 2.27 -10.71 -3.57
C PHE A 81 1.31 -10.02 -2.62
N THR A 82 0.03 -10.16 -2.88
CA THR A 82 -1.04 -9.78 -1.97
C THR A 82 -1.79 -11.00 -1.47
N TYR A 83 -2.25 -10.92 -0.21
CA TYR A 83 -3.17 -11.87 0.40
C TYR A 83 -4.44 -11.14 0.83
N ARG A 84 -5.58 -11.77 0.57
CA ARG A 84 -6.87 -11.36 1.13
C ARG A 84 -7.35 -12.45 2.08
N GLY A 85 -7.37 -12.16 3.39
CA GLY A 85 -7.87 -13.10 4.41
C GLY A 85 -7.17 -14.46 4.43
N GLY A 86 -5.88 -14.53 4.07
CA GLY A 86 -5.06 -15.75 4.12
C GLY A 86 -5.29 -16.78 3.00
N ALA A 87 -6.33 -16.65 2.17
CA ALA A 87 -6.74 -17.73 1.26
C ALA A 87 -6.35 -17.55 -0.22
N ARG A 88 -6.19 -16.31 -0.70
CA ARG A 88 -5.86 -16.04 -2.12
C ARG A 88 -4.58 -15.21 -2.22
N MET A 89 -3.55 -15.82 -2.80
CA MET A 89 -2.27 -15.18 -3.12
C MET A 89 -2.29 -14.71 -4.57
N GLN A 90 -2.04 -13.41 -4.80
CA GLN A 90 -1.96 -12.84 -6.15
C GLN A 90 -0.66 -12.08 -6.32
N LEU A 91 0.11 -12.40 -7.36
CA LEU A 91 1.27 -11.62 -7.77
C LEU A 91 0.79 -10.26 -8.31
N VAL A 92 1.23 -9.16 -7.72
CA VAL A 92 0.83 -7.80 -8.11
C VAL A 92 1.97 -6.96 -8.67
N CYS A 93 3.21 -7.38 -8.46
CA CYS A 93 4.39 -6.73 -9.01
C CYS A 93 5.51 -7.75 -9.15
N ARG A 94 6.24 -7.70 -10.27
CA ARG A 94 7.50 -8.42 -10.48
C ARG A 94 8.46 -7.44 -11.14
N VAL A 95 9.64 -7.27 -10.56
CA VAL A 95 10.68 -6.37 -11.05
C VAL A 95 12.01 -7.08 -11.01
N GLY A 96 12.74 -7.07 -12.12
CA GLY A 96 14.10 -7.60 -12.13
C GLY A 96 15.02 -6.69 -11.32
N LEU A 97 15.94 -7.24 -10.52
CA LEU A 97 16.87 -6.42 -9.73
C LEU A 97 17.71 -5.48 -10.61
N LYS A 98 17.98 -5.85 -11.86
CA LYS A 98 18.66 -5.01 -12.86
C LYS A 98 17.87 -3.77 -13.29
N GLU A 99 16.55 -3.81 -13.15
CA GLU A 99 15.65 -2.69 -13.47
C GLU A 99 15.60 -1.66 -12.32
N ILE A 100 16.15 -2.00 -11.14
CA ILE A 100 16.20 -1.14 -9.96
C ILE A 100 17.39 -0.19 -10.08
N VAL A 101 17.13 1.02 -10.53
CA VAL A 101 18.13 2.08 -10.71
C VAL A 101 18.64 2.60 -9.37
N ALA A 102 17.76 2.77 -8.38
CA ALA A 102 18.14 3.26 -7.05
C ALA A 102 17.25 2.71 -5.94
N VAL A 103 17.80 2.69 -4.73
CA VAL A 103 17.10 2.30 -3.50
C VAL A 103 17.34 3.40 -2.48
N SER A 104 16.27 3.99 -1.96
CA SER A 104 16.32 5.02 -0.92
C SER A 104 15.40 4.68 0.24
N LEU A 105 15.67 5.28 1.40
CA LEU A 105 14.71 5.26 2.52
C LEU A 105 13.68 6.36 2.31
N LEU A 106 12.44 6.07 2.69
CA LEU A 106 11.39 7.09 2.75
C LEU A 106 11.75 8.10 3.84
N ASP A 107 11.86 9.36 3.44
CA ASP A 107 12.12 10.54 4.27
C ASP A 107 11.15 11.67 3.90
N GLY A 108 11.35 12.86 4.48
CA GLY A 108 10.50 14.02 4.22
C GLY A 108 10.66 14.60 2.81
N GLU A 109 11.83 14.46 2.19
CA GLU A 109 12.15 15.05 0.89
C GLU A 109 11.57 14.20 -0.25
N ASN A 110 11.57 12.88 -0.09
CA ASN A 110 11.02 11.91 -1.04
C ASN A 110 9.63 11.39 -0.64
N ALA A 111 8.97 12.03 0.33
CA ALA A 111 7.61 11.71 0.76
C ALA A 111 6.58 11.77 -0.39
N LYS A 112 6.83 12.62 -1.39
CA LYS A 112 6.04 12.71 -2.62
C LYS A 112 6.86 12.23 -3.82
N PRO A 113 6.25 11.53 -4.78
CA PRO A 113 6.94 11.18 -6.02
C PRO A 113 7.27 12.45 -6.82
N PRO A 114 8.40 12.46 -7.57
CA PRO A 114 8.72 13.50 -8.53
C PRO A 114 7.59 13.68 -9.56
N HIS A 115 7.49 14.89 -10.11
CA HIS A 115 6.48 15.22 -11.09
C HIS A 115 6.59 14.28 -12.32
N GLY A 116 5.49 13.64 -12.70
CA GLY A 116 5.43 12.70 -13.83
C GLY A 116 5.78 11.25 -13.48
N THR A 117 6.26 10.96 -12.27
CA THR A 117 6.60 9.61 -11.82
C THR A 117 5.42 8.94 -11.12
N ARG A 118 5.07 7.71 -11.52
CA ARG A 118 4.05 6.92 -10.82
C ARG A 118 4.67 6.19 -9.63
N ARG A 119 4.05 6.32 -8.44
CA ARG A 119 4.42 5.57 -7.24
C ARG A 119 3.41 4.46 -6.97
N TYR A 120 3.86 3.22 -7.07
CA TYR A 120 3.13 2.04 -6.64
C TYR A 120 3.36 1.83 -5.14
N ASN A 121 2.29 1.97 -4.36
CA ASN A 121 2.35 1.82 -2.91
C ASN A 121 1.91 0.40 -2.50
N TYR A 122 2.88 -0.41 -2.10
CA TYR A 122 2.70 -1.74 -1.49
C TYR A 122 3.07 -1.75 -0.01
N HIS A 123 3.15 -0.59 0.62
CA HIS A 123 3.35 -0.45 2.06
C HIS A 123 2.01 -0.70 2.79
N PRO A 124 1.98 -1.49 3.89
CA PRO A 124 0.73 -1.78 4.60
C PRO A 124 0.21 -0.61 5.43
N ASP A 125 1.07 0.36 5.74
CA ASP A 125 0.67 1.63 6.36
C ASP A 125 0.22 2.67 5.31
N MET A 126 -0.85 3.41 5.62
CA MET A 126 -1.43 4.45 4.77
C MET A 126 -0.54 5.69 4.66
N ALA A 127 0.19 6.03 5.73
CA ALA A 127 1.07 7.19 5.77
C ALA A 127 2.38 6.83 6.50
N PRO A 128 3.22 5.98 5.89
CA PRO A 128 4.43 5.47 6.53
C PRO A 128 5.40 6.60 6.85
N ARG A 129 5.99 6.55 8.05
CA ARG A 129 7.13 7.41 8.42
C ARG A 129 8.47 6.84 7.98
N LYS A 130 8.51 5.54 7.68
CA LYS A 130 9.70 4.80 7.30
C LYS A 130 9.28 3.74 6.30
N GLY A 131 10.02 3.61 5.21
CA GLY A 131 9.72 2.72 4.10
C GLY A 131 10.94 2.61 3.19
N LEU A 132 10.89 1.68 2.26
CA LEU A 132 11.91 1.51 1.23
C LEU A 132 11.34 1.95 -0.11
N LEU A 133 11.97 2.92 -0.76
CA LEU A 133 11.64 3.39 -2.09
C LEU A 133 12.58 2.77 -3.10
N LEU A 134 12.02 2.08 -4.08
CA LEU A 134 12.74 1.54 -5.22
C LEU A 134 12.42 2.39 -6.44
N PHE A 135 13.45 2.91 -7.08
CA PHE A 135 13.33 3.60 -8.37
C PHE A 135 13.60 2.59 -9.46
N VAL A 136 12.58 2.34 -10.27
CA VAL A 136 12.60 1.34 -11.33
C VAL A 136 12.49 2.06 -12.67
N GLU A 137 13.32 1.65 -13.62
CA GLU A 137 13.25 2.12 -14.99
C GLU A 137 13.05 0.89 -15.88
N ASN A 138 11.88 0.81 -16.50
CA ASN A 138 11.52 -0.25 -17.43
C ASN A 138 11.10 0.35 -18.77
N GLY A 139 10.72 -0.50 -19.73
CA GLY A 139 10.27 -0.06 -21.06
C GLY A 139 9.05 0.88 -21.05
N ASP A 140 8.29 0.93 -19.95
CA ASP A 140 7.13 1.81 -19.76
C ASP A 140 7.47 3.15 -19.08
N GLY A 141 8.74 3.35 -18.70
CA GLY A 141 9.27 4.56 -18.10
C GLY A 141 9.71 4.42 -16.64
N LYS A 142 9.94 5.57 -16.00
CA LYS A 142 10.40 5.64 -14.60
C LYS A 142 9.22 5.52 -13.65
N CYS A 143 9.29 4.58 -12.71
CA CYS A 143 8.32 4.45 -11.64
C CYS A 143 8.99 4.20 -10.29
N GLU A 144 8.22 4.41 -9.23
CA GLU A 144 8.65 4.19 -7.86
C GLU A 144 7.82 3.10 -7.21
N ILE A 145 8.47 2.27 -6.41
CA ILE A 145 7.81 1.23 -5.62
C ILE A 145 8.11 1.49 -4.15
N LEU A 146 7.04 1.71 -3.37
CA LEU A 146 7.14 1.89 -1.93
C LEU A 146 6.82 0.57 -1.21
N LEU A 147 7.79 0.07 -0.47
CA LEU A 147 7.73 -1.16 0.32
C LEU A 147 7.91 -0.87 1.81
N ALA A 148 7.45 -1.79 2.66
CA ALA A 148 7.81 -1.76 4.07
C ALA A 148 9.33 -1.88 4.25
N TYR A 149 9.88 -1.06 5.15
CA TYR A 149 11.30 -1.11 5.46
C TYR A 149 11.66 -2.43 6.15
N ASP A 150 12.68 -3.09 5.61
CA ASP A 150 13.37 -4.21 6.23
C ASP A 150 14.86 -4.13 5.88
N GLN A 151 15.71 -4.34 6.89
CA GLN A 151 17.15 -4.17 6.74
C GLN A 151 17.77 -5.25 5.83
N ALA A 152 17.31 -6.50 5.92
CA ALA A 152 17.81 -7.58 5.09
C ALA A 152 17.37 -7.37 3.63
N LEU A 153 16.11 -6.97 3.41
CA LEU A 153 15.62 -6.62 2.07
C LEU A 153 16.42 -5.46 1.46
N GLN A 154 16.68 -4.39 2.22
CA GLN A 154 17.50 -3.27 1.76
C GLN A 154 18.90 -3.73 1.35
N GLN A 155 19.55 -4.55 2.18
CA GLN A 155 20.90 -5.08 1.89
C GLN A 155 20.91 -5.95 0.63
N MET A 156 19.88 -6.78 0.42
CA MET A 156 19.79 -7.59 -0.80
C MET A 156 19.59 -6.75 -2.07
N LEU A 157 18.78 -5.70 -1.98
CA LEU A 157 18.47 -4.82 -3.12
C LEU A 157 19.60 -3.83 -3.43
N THR A 158 20.44 -3.49 -2.46
CA THR A 158 21.63 -2.64 -2.64
C THR A 158 22.88 -3.44 -2.96
N GLY A 159 23.07 -4.60 -2.33
CA GLY A 159 24.21 -5.49 -2.51
C GLY A 159 24.19 -6.30 -3.81
N GLY A 160 23.03 -6.47 -4.46
CA GLY A 160 22.91 -7.09 -5.79
C GLY A 160 23.39 -6.21 -6.96
N LYS A 161 24.03 -5.08 -6.68
CA LYS A 161 24.59 -4.15 -7.68
C LYS A 161 26.08 -4.36 -7.99
N HIS A 162 26.66 -5.48 -7.58
CA HIS A 162 28.05 -5.85 -7.86
C HIS A 162 28.13 -7.10 -8.72
#